data_AF-A0A944W002-F1
#
_entry.id   AF-A0A944W002-F1
#
_cell.length_a   1.000
_cell.length_b   1.000
_cell.length_c   1.000
_cell.angle_alpha   90.00
_cell.angle_beta   90.00
_cell.angle_gamma   90.00
#
_symmetry.space_group_name_H-M   'P 1'
#
loop_
_entity.id
_entity.type
_entity.pdbx_description
1 polymer ?
#
loop_
_entity_poly.entity_id
_entity_poly.type
_entity_poly.pdbx_seq_one_letter_code
_entity_poly.pdbx_strand_id
1 'polypeptide(L)'
;MASQSIMTRGPISASGEPDAVDMTPMQSMARKMWIPFTVMGVMIVVVAFLIGLFSLTPTVSDYFDSSKDIRDTAAAGSDIAGDKASIEATKAWLPGFKFLGLGLMLGGITFLLATIIGNLRVAGGNIQRALGASPQVLKKPMTGHLFPIFMMMGMMILIATFIISIWLATQANDYWDHSITTELNTATAGSGLLDDLSTIQATKAWLTPLKFVGMALMFTGIALALATIVQVLRFQARRLVEIAGGSK
;
A
#
# COMPACT_ATOMS: atom_id res chain seq x y z
N MET A 1 23.62 -5.59 27.95
CA MET A 1 22.69 -6.71 27.69
C MET A 1 21.29 -6.27 28.06
N ALA A 2 20.41 -6.01 27.10
CA ALA A 2 19.03 -5.65 27.39
C ALA A 2 18.26 -6.89 27.86
N SER A 3 17.79 -6.86 29.11
CA SER A 3 16.94 -7.89 29.71
C SER A 3 15.69 -8.07 28.85
N GLN A 4 15.57 -9.22 28.16
CA GLN A 4 14.37 -9.55 27.41
C GLN A 4 13.29 -9.97 28.41
N SER A 5 12.24 -9.17 28.58
CA SER A 5 11.16 -9.52 29.50
C SER A 5 10.37 -10.70 28.94
N ILE A 6 10.59 -11.89 29.50
CA ILE A 6 9.84 -13.11 29.22
C ILE A 6 8.45 -12.97 29.87
N MET A 7 7.38 -13.31 29.14
CA MET A 7 6.06 -13.45 29.75
C MET A 7 5.81 -14.94 30.00
N THR A 8 5.83 -15.34 31.26
CA THR A 8 5.14 -16.52 31.77
C THR A 8 3.71 -16.08 32.15
N ARG A 9 2.67 -16.62 31.51
CA ARG A 9 1.29 -16.45 32.00
C ARG A 9 0.56 -17.80 31.96
N GLY A 10 0.02 -18.20 33.12
CA GLY A 10 -0.80 -19.41 33.37
C GLY A 10 -2.30 -19.15 33.17
N PRO A 11 -3.25 -19.92 33.77
CA PRO A 11 -3.15 -21.10 34.63
C PRO A 11 -3.22 -22.41 33.82
N ILE A 12 -3.18 -23.55 34.50
CA ILE A 12 -3.48 -24.86 33.92
C ILE A 12 -4.94 -24.82 33.43
N SER A 13 -5.24 -25.32 32.23
CA SER A 13 -6.62 -25.47 31.76
C SER A 13 -7.44 -26.32 32.76
N ALA A 14 -8.76 -26.24 32.73
CA ALA A 14 -9.63 -27.10 33.55
C ALA A 14 -9.39 -28.61 33.31
N SER A 15 -8.70 -28.98 32.23
CA SER A 15 -8.30 -30.36 31.90
C SER A 15 -6.91 -30.76 32.41
N GLY A 16 -6.18 -29.89 33.12
CA GLY A 16 -4.82 -30.21 33.57
C GLY A 16 -3.74 -29.96 32.52
N GLU A 17 -4.09 -29.46 31.33
CA GLU A 17 -3.15 -29.23 30.23
C GLU A 17 -2.58 -27.81 30.25
N PRO A 18 -1.28 -27.62 29.91
CA PRO A 18 -0.73 -26.28 29.72
C PRO A 18 -1.37 -25.61 28.50
N ASP A 19 -1.88 -24.38 28.67
CA ASP A 19 -2.56 -23.61 27.63
C ASP A 19 -1.88 -23.69 26.25
N ALA A 20 -2.68 -23.93 25.22
CA ALA A 20 -2.22 -23.97 23.84
C ALA A 20 -1.58 -22.61 23.45
N VAL A 21 -0.47 -22.68 22.72
CA VAL A 21 0.23 -21.48 22.25
C VAL A 21 -0.42 -21.18 20.93
N ASP A 22 -1.36 -20.25 20.95
CA ASP A 22 -2.13 -19.87 19.77
C ASP A 22 -1.60 -18.59 19.10
N MET A 23 -2.06 -18.38 17.86
CA MET A 23 -1.89 -17.13 17.15
C MET A 23 -2.64 -16.01 17.86
N THR A 24 -2.10 -14.79 17.78
CA THR A 24 -2.86 -13.62 18.21
C THR A 24 -4.02 -13.34 17.25
N PRO A 25 -5.08 -12.63 17.68
CA PRO A 25 -6.20 -12.27 16.80
C PRO A 25 -5.74 -11.55 15.52
N MET A 26 -4.75 -10.67 15.65
CA MET A 26 -4.14 -9.94 14.52
C MET A 26 -3.45 -10.87 13.52
N GLN A 27 -2.77 -11.92 13.99
CA GLN A 27 -2.11 -12.89 13.12
C GLN A 27 -3.12 -13.79 12.41
N SER A 28 -4.19 -14.19 13.11
CA SER A 28 -5.30 -14.94 12.52
C SER A 28 -6.02 -14.15 11.43
N MET A 29 -6.23 -12.84 11.64
CA MET A 29 -6.73 -11.93 10.62
C MET A 29 -5.77 -11.84 9.43
N ALA A 30 -4.48 -11.60 9.67
CA ALA A 30 -3.47 -11.50 8.62
C ALA A 30 -3.43 -12.76 7.72
N ARG A 31 -3.59 -13.95 8.32
CA ARG A 31 -3.66 -15.23 7.59
C ARG A 31 -4.81 -15.29 6.60
N LYS A 32 -5.93 -14.61 6.89
CA LYS A 32 -7.10 -14.55 5.99
C LYS A 32 -6.95 -13.45 4.93
N MET A 33 -6.24 -12.38 5.25
CA MET A 33 -6.20 -11.17 4.42
C MET A 33 -5.08 -11.13 3.38
N TRP A 34 -4.02 -11.93 3.51
CA TRP A 34 -2.86 -11.81 2.61
C TRP A 34 -3.17 -12.15 1.14
N ILE A 35 -3.99 -13.19 0.89
CA ILE A 35 -4.41 -13.58 -0.47
C ILE A 35 -5.25 -12.48 -1.12
N PRO A 36 -6.39 -12.04 -0.55
CA PRO A 36 -7.24 -11.06 -1.22
C PRO A 36 -6.49 -9.75 -1.48
N PHE A 37 -5.65 -9.28 -0.54
CA PHE A 37 -4.86 -8.06 -0.76
C PHE A 37 -3.86 -8.20 -1.91
N THR A 38 -3.14 -9.32 -1.98
CA THR A 38 -2.20 -9.60 -3.06
C THR A 38 -2.92 -9.65 -4.41
N VAL A 39 -4.03 -10.39 -4.49
CA VAL A 39 -4.80 -10.57 -5.72
C VAL A 39 -5.40 -9.24 -6.18
N MET A 40 -6.04 -8.48 -5.28
CA MET A 40 -6.56 -7.15 -5.61
C MET A 40 -5.47 -6.20 -6.10
N GLY A 41 -4.32 -6.18 -5.43
CA GLY A 41 -3.20 -5.34 -5.85
C GLY A 41 -2.69 -5.68 -7.26
N VAL A 42 -2.51 -6.97 -7.56
CA VAL A 42 -2.12 -7.43 -8.91
C VAL A 42 -3.18 -7.07 -9.94
N MET A 43 -4.46 -7.33 -9.64
CA MET A 43 -5.57 -6.99 -10.54
C MET A 43 -5.58 -5.50 -10.88
N ILE A 44 -5.42 -4.61 -9.90
CA ILE A 44 -5.39 -3.16 -10.12
C ILE A 44 -4.24 -2.77 -11.05
N VAL A 45 -3.03 -3.30 -10.84
CA VAL A 45 -1.88 -2.99 -11.70
C VAL A 45 -2.10 -3.50 -13.14
N VAL A 46 -2.66 -4.70 -13.29
CA VAL A 46 -3.03 -5.26 -14.61
C VAL A 46 -4.09 -4.40 -15.29
N VAL A 47 -5.17 -4.05 -14.58
CA VAL A 47 -6.21 -3.15 -15.12
C VAL A 47 -5.63 -1.81 -15.52
N ALA A 48 -4.74 -1.23 -14.72
CA ALA A 48 -4.09 0.04 -15.06
C ALA A 48 -3.19 -0.06 -16.31
N PHE A 49 -2.58 -1.22 -16.56
CA PHE A 49 -1.87 -1.50 -17.80
C PHE A 49 -2.84 -1.64 -18.98
N LEU A 50 -3.92 -2.41 -18.82
CA LEU A 50 -4.94 -2.62 -19.85
C LEU A 50 -5.63 -1.30 -20.24
N ILE A 51 -5.93 -0.40 -19.29
CA ILE A 51 -6.45 0.93 -19.58
C ILE A 51 -5.46 1.73 -20.43
N GLY A 52 -4.16 1.66 -20.09
CA GLY A 52 -3.13 2.31 -20.90
C GLY A 52 -3.08 1.75 -22.33
N LEU A 53 -3.14 0.44 -22.48
CA LEU A 53 -3.00 -0.26 -23.76
C LEU A 53 -4.23 -0.16 -24.66
N PHE A 54 -5.42 -0.33 -24.08
CA PHE A 54 -6.66 -0.50 -24.86
C PHE A 54 -7.57 0.73 -24.83
N SER A 55 -7.48 1.57 -23.79
CA SER A 55 -8.31 2.78 -23.70
C SER A 55 -7.54 4.03 -24.08
N LEU A 56 -6.32 4.21 -23.58
CA LEU A 56 -5.55 5.43 -23.79
C LEU A 56 -4.82 5.46 -25.14
N THR A 57 -4.33 4.31 -25.64
CA THR A 57 -3.61 4.26 -26.93
C THR A 57 -4.46 4.74 -28.12
N PRO A 58 -5.72 4.30 -28.31
CA PRO A 58 -6.55 4.80 -29.40
C PRO A 58 -6.81 6.30 -29.30
N THR A 59 -7.23 6.80 -28.14
CA THR A 59 -7.46 8.25 -27.90
C THR A 59 -6.23 9.09 -28.19
N VAL A 60 -5.04 8.63 -27.81
CA VAL A 60 -3.79 9.32 -28.14
C VAL A 60 -3.52 9.28 -29.64
N SER A 61 -3.76 8.14 -30.30
CA SER A 61 -3.60 8.03 -31.76
C SER A 61 -4.51 9.00 -32.48
N ASP A 62 -5.80 9.00 -32.16
CA ASP A 62 -6.82 9.85 -32.78
C ASP A 62 -6.52 11.33 -32.56
N TYR A 63 -6.16 11.70 -31.33
CA TYR A 63 -5.73 13.06 -31.02
C TYR A 63 -4.53 13.49 -31.86
N PHE A 64 -3.50 12.66 -32.02
CA PHE A 64 -2.27 13.02 -32.74
C PHE A 64 -2.31 12.78 -34.26
N ASP A 65 -3.38 12.21 -34.80
CA ASP A 65 -3.62 12.12 -36.25
C ASP A 65 -3.95 13.51 -36.85
N SER A 66 -4.45 14.42 -36.01
CA SER A 66 -4.70 15.81 -36.38
C SER A 66 -3.44 16.69 -36.31
N SER A 67 -3.34 17.66 -37.22
CA SER A 67 -2.27 18.66 -37.18
C SER A 67 -2.29 19.46 -35.88
N LYS A 68 -1.13 20.00 -35.45
CA LYS A 68 -1.06 20.82 -34.23
C LYS A 68 -2.02 22.02 -34.27
N ASP A 69 -2.16 22.67 -35.42
CA ASP A 69 -3.04 23.82 -35.60
C ASP A 69 -4.52 23.46 -35.32
N ILE A 70 -4.99 22.32 -35.86
CA ILE A 70 -6.33 21.81 -35.61
C ILE A 70 -6.52 21.49 -34.12
N ARG A 71 -5.55 20.84 -33.48
CA ARG A 71 -5.65 20.44 -32.07
C ARG A 71 -5.68 21.62 -31.11
N ASP A 72 -4.87 22.63 -31.38
CA ASP A 72 -4.80 23.80 -30.52
C ASP A 72 -5.99 24.74 -30.70
N THR A 73 -6.66 24.70 -31.86
CA THR A 73 -7.83 25.54 -32.16
C THR A 73 -9.17 24.82 -31.96
N ALA A 74 -9.14 23.51 -31.66
CA ALA A 74 -10.32 22.69 -31.40
C ALA A 74 -11.26 23.36 -30.39
N ALA A 75 -12.54 23.47 -30.76
CA ALA A 75 -13.55 24.07 -29.90
C ALA A 75 -13.90 23.14 -28.72
N ALA A 76 -14.31 23.72 -27.59
CA ALA A 76 -14.84 22.99 -26.46
C ALA A 76 -15.99 22.04 -26.87
N GLY A 77 -15.99 20.82 -26.35
CA GLY A 77 -16.98 19.78 -26.68
C GLY A 77 -16.80 19.13 -28.05
N SER A 78 -15.74 19.47 -28.81
CA SER A 78 -15.35 18.70 -30.00
C SER A 78 -14.63 17.40 -29.63
N ASP A 79 -14.65 16.41 -30.52
CA ASP A 79 -13.97 15.12 -30.29
C ASP A 79 -12.48 15.32 -29.96
N ILE A 80 -11.79 16.24 -30.65
CA ILE A 80 -10.36 16.51 -30.45
C ILE A 80 -10.09 17.15 -29.08
N ALA A 81 -10.94 18.08 -28.63
CA ALA A 81 -10.84 18.66 -27.29
C ALA A 81 -11.16 17.61 -26.21
N GLY A 82 -12.19 16.79 -26.43
CA GLY A 82 -12.56 15.66 -25.59
C GLY A 82 -11.44 14.61 -25.46
N ASP A 83 -10.72 14.31 -26.54
CA ASP A 83 -9.56 13.42 -26.52
C ASP A 83 -8.44 13.99 -25.66
N LYS A 84 -8.12 15.28 -25.84
CA LYS A 84 -7.11 15.97 -25.02
C LYS A 84 -7.50 15.95 -23.54
N ALA A 85 -8.75 16.27 -23.23
CA ALA A 85 -9.31 16.24 -21.88
C ALA A 85 -9.22 14.84 -21.27
N SER A 86 -9.57 13.80 -22.02
CA SER A 86 -9.51 12.40 -21.60
C SER A 86 -8.07 11.94 -21.34
N ILE A 87 -7.12 12.36 -22.19
CA ILE A 87 -5.69 12.07 -22.02
C ILE A 87 -5.16 12.69 -20.72
N GLU A 88 -5.43 13.97 -20.49
CA GLU A 88 -4.91 14.68 -19.31
C GLU A 88 -5.60 14.25 -18.01
N ALA A 89 -6.90 13.96 -18.05
CA ALA A 89 -7.63 13.35 -16.94
C ALA A 89 -7.02 11.98 -16.60
N THR A 90 -6.78 11.12 -17.59
CA THR A 90 -6.16 9.81 -17.37
C THR A 90 -4.77 9.91 -16.77
N LYS A 91 -3.95 10.85 -17.24
CA LYS A 91 -2.62 11.13 -16.64
C LYS A 91 -2.72 11.56 -15.17
N ALA A 92 -3.80 12.24 -14.77
CA ALA A 92 -3.99 12.70 -13.39
C ALA A 92 -4.36 11.56 -12.42
N TRP A 93 -5.30 10.68 -12.79
CA TRP A 93 -5.79 9.65 -11.87
C TRP A 93 -5.05 8.32 -11.95
N LEU A 94 -4.62 7.89 -13.15
CA LEU A 94 -4.06 6.55 -13.39
C LEU A 94 -2.82 6.24 -12.54
N PRO A 95 -1.88 7.18 -12.29
CA PRO A 95 -0.78 6.93 -11.37
C PRO A 95 -1.26 6.63 -9.95
N GLY A 96 -2.24 7.39 -9.42
CA GLY A 96 -2.79 7.13 -8.08
C GLY A 96 -3.37 5.72 -7.95
N PHE A 97 -4.10 5.27 -8.98
CA PHE A 97 -4.65 3.92 -9.05
C PHE A 97 -3.55 2.84 -9.06
N LYS A 98 -2.50 3.03 -9.86
CA LYS A 98 -1.34 2.11 -9.90
C LYS A 98 -0.66 1.99 -8.53
N PHE A 99 -0.41 3.12 -7.88
CA PHE A 99 0.23 3.15 -6.56
C PHE A 99 -0.66 2.51 -5.49
N LEU A 100 -1.99 2.66 -5.56
CA LEU A 100 -2.91 1.94 -4.69
C LEU A 100 -2.77 0.41 -4.86
N GLY A 101 -2.72 -0.08 -6.11
CA GLY A 101 -2.50 -1.49 -6.42
C GLY A 101 -1.18 -2.02 -5.85
N LEU A 102 -0.09 -1.28 -6.05
CA LEU A 102 1.21 -1.59 -5.45
C LEU A 102 1.15 -1.61 -3.92
N GLY A 103 0.45 -0.64 -3.32
CA GLY A 103 0.20 -0.60 -1.88
C GLY A 103 -0.52 -1.84 -1.37
N LEU A 104 -1.56 -2.31 -2.06
CA LEU A 104 -2.28 -3.53 -1.70
C LEU A 104 -1.40 -4.78 -1.83
N MET A 105 -0.53 -4.86 -2.85
CA MET A 105 0.46 -5.94 -2.96
C MET A 105 1.42 -5.94 -1.77
N LEU A 106 1.99 -4.79 -1.42
CA LEU A 106 2.86 -4.65 -0.24
C LEU A 106 2.10 -4.96 1.06
N GLY A 107 0.83 -4.58 1.16
CA GLY A 107 -0.08 -4.96 2.24
C GLY A 107 -0.24 -6.46 2.36
N GLY A 108 -0.47 -7.15 1.24
CA GLY A 108 -0.53 -8.61 1.16
C GLY A 108 0.75 -9.28 1.65
N ILE A 109 1.92 -8.79 1.22
CA ILE A 109 3.23 -9.26 1.69
C ILE A 109 3.34 -9.10 3.21
N THR A 110 2.95 -7.95 3.76
CA THR A 110 3.05 -7.73 5.21
C THR A 110 2.08 -8.61 6.01
N PHE A 111 0.88 -8.86 5.50
CA PHE A 111 -0.02 -9.85 6.12
C PHE A 111 0.57 -11.26 6.07
N LEU A 112 1.24 -11.64 4.99
CA LEU A 112 1.97 -12.90 4.91
C LEU A 112 3.09 -12.97 5.95
N LEU A 113 3.89 -11.91 6.11
CA LEU A 113 4.92 -11.82 7.15
C LEU A 113 4.34 -11.93 8.56
N ALA A 114 3.22 -11.26 8.84
CA ALA A 114 2.53 -11.39 10.12
C ALA A 114 2.03 -12.82 10.38
N THR A 115 1.57 -13.51 9.33
CA THR A 115 1.19 -14.93 9.38
C THR A 115 2.38 -15.81 9.71
N ILE A 116 3.54 -15.56 9.09
CA ILE A 116 4.80 -16.27 9.38
C ILE A 116 5.18 -16.09 10.85
N ILE A 117 5.12 -14.87 11.39
CA ILE A 117 5.39 -14.61 12.82
C ILE A 117 4.44 -15.42 13.71
N GLY A 118 3.17 -15.53 13.35
CA GLY A 118 2.19 -16.34 14.08
C GLY A 118 2.52 -17.84 14.03
N ASN A 119 2.85 -18.38 12.85
CA ASN A 119 3.24 -19.77 12.69
C ASN A 119 4.51 -20.09 13.49
N LEU A 120 5.52 -19.22 13.44
CA LEU A 120 6.74 -19.38 14.23
C LEU A 120 6.42 -19.44 15.72
N ARG A 121 5.57 -18.54 16.22
CA ARG A 121 5.16 -18.53 17.64
C ARG A 121 4.54 -19.87 18.06
N VAL A 122 3.57 -20.37 17.31
CA VAL A 122 2.88 -21.64 17.59
C VAL A 122 3.86 -22.81 17.52
N ALA A 123 4.64 -22.90 16.45
CA ALA A 123 5.61 -23.97 16.24
C ALA A 123 6.67 -24.00 17.36
N GLY A 124 7.23 -22.84 17.73
CA GLY A 124 8.20 -22.73 18.81
C GLY A 124 7.63 -23.12 20.17
N GLY A 125 6.35 -22.86 20.44
CA GLY A 125 5.67 -23.32 21.65
C GLY A 125 5.48 -24.84 21.66
N ASN A 126 5.05 -25.42 20.53
CA ASN A 126 4.85 -26.85 20.39
C ASN A 126 6.15 -27.65 20.53
N ILE A 127 7.26 -27.16 19.96
CA ILE A 127 8.59 -27.80 20.10
C ILE A 127 9.04 -27.79 21.55
N GLN A 128 8.87 -26.68 22.28
CA GLN A 128 9.20 -26.63 23.71
C GLN A 128 8.41 -27.65 24.53
N ARG A 129 7.10 -27.83 24.25
CA ARG A 129 6.30 -28.88 24.89
C ARG A 129 6.80 -30.28 24.57
N ALA A 130 7.12 -30.55 23.30
CA ALA A 130 7.63 -31.86 22.88
C ALA A 130 8.94 -32.23 23.58
N LEU A 131 9.73 -31.22 23.99
CA LEU A 131 10.95 -31.39 24.77
C LEU A 131 10.71 -31.42 26.30
N GLY A 132 9.45 -31.46 26.74
CA GLY A 132 9.09 -31.51 28.16
C GLY A 132 9.31 -30.19 28.92
N ALA A 133 9.47 -29.07 28.21
CA ALA A 133 9.61 -27.75 28.81
C ALA A 133 8.28 -26.99 28.80
N SER A 134 8.11 -26.08 29.77
CA SER A 134 7.00 -25.12 29.75
C SER A 134 7.19 -24.12 28.60
N PRO A 135 6.20 -23.93 27.71
CA PRO A 135 6.34 -23.02 26.58
C PRO A 135 6.56 -21.58 27.01
N GLN A 136 7.69 -21.01 26.62
CA GLN A 136 7.96 -19.59 26.75
C GLN A 136 7.85 -18.93 25.39
N VAL A 137 7.17 -17.79 25.36
CA VAL A 137 7.04 -16.95 24.16
C VAL A 137 7.66 -15.59 24.40
N LEU A 138 8.35 -15.08 23.38
CA LEU A 138 8.90 -13.74 23.41
C LEU A 138 7.76 -12.72 23.52
N LYS A 139 7.84 -11.80 24.50
CA LYS A 139 6.95 -10.64 24.55
C LYS A 139 7.13 -9.84 23.25
N LYS A 140 6.01 -9.39 22.68
CA LYS A 140 5.99 -8.67 21.40
C LYS A 140 7.06 -7.55 21.37
N PRO A 141 8.05 -7.62 20.45
CA PRO A 141 9.07 -6.59 20.37
C PRO A 141 8.50 -5.28 19.83
N MET A 142 9.20 -4.17 20.06
CA MET A 142 8.76 -2.84 19.59
C MET A 142 8.54 -2.79 18.08
N THR A 143 9.41 -3.45 17.30
CA THR A 143 9.24 -3.59 15.84
C THR A 143 7.93 -4.27 15.46
N GLY A 144 7.46 -5.21 16.30
CA GLY A 144 6.18 -5.89 16.17
C GLY A 144 4.97 -4.96 16.37
N HIS A 145 5.14 -3.89 17.15
CA HIS A 145 4.10 -2.88 17.37
C HIS A 145 4.11 -1.79 16.30
N LEU A 146 5.29 -1.43 15.80
CA LEU A 146 5.45 -0.35 14.84
C LEU A 146 5.09 -0.78 13.42
N PHE A 147 5.45 -1.99 12.99
CA PHE A 147 5.24 -2.39 11.60
C PHE A 147 3.79 -2.21 11.11
N PRO A 148 2.73 -2.56 11.88
CA PRO A 148 1.37 -2.39 11.40
C PRO A 148 0.96 -0.92 11.33
N ILE A 149 1.50 -0.06 12.20
CA ILE A 149 1.22 1.38 12.19
C ILE A 149 1.75 1.99 10.90
N PHE A 150 3.02 1.71 10.56
CA PHE A 150 3.63 2.16 9.32
C PHE A 150 2.87 1.67 8.09
N MET A 151 2.45 0.41 8.09
CA MET A 151 1.62 -0.15 7.01
C MET A 151 0.26 0.56 6.88
N MET A 152 -0.45 0.76 7.99
CA MET A 152 -1.74 1.45 7.95
C MET A 152 -1.59 2.89 7.47
N MET A 153 -0.58 3.62 7.95
CA MET A 153 -0.31 4.98 7.51
C MET A 153 0.03 5.02 6.01
N GLY A 154 0.91 4.15 5.54
CA GLY A 154 1.27 4.06 4.13
C GLY A 154 0.05 3.78 3.25
N MET A 155 -0.76 2.79 3.61
CA MET A 155 -1.99 2.45 2.91
C MET A 155 -2.99 3.62 2.89
N MET A 156 -3.13 4.33 4.01
CA MET A 156 -4.07 5.45 4.10
C MET A 156 -3.66 6.63 3.23
N ILE A 157 -2.36 6.93 3.18
CA ILE A 157 -1.82 7.94 2.26
C ILE A 157 -2.08 7.50 0.80
N LEU A 158 -1.89 6.22 0.46
CA LEU A 158 -2.15 5.74 -0.90
C LEU A 158 -3.63 5.81 -1.28
N ILE A 159 -4.55 5.53 -0.36
CA ILE A 159 -5.98 5.73 -0.59
C ILE A 159 -6.32 7.21 -0.78
N ALA A 160 -5.83 8.08 0.10
CA ALA A 160 -6.07 9.52 0.01
C ALA A 160 -5.51 10.10 -1.31
N THR A 161 -4.28 9.72 -1.67
CA THR A 161 -3.67 10.15 -2.94
C THR A 161 -4.47 9.69 -4.15
N PHE A 162 -5.06 8.49 -4.13
CA PHE A 162 -5.94 8.03 -5.20
C PHE A 162 -7.23 8.84 -5.28
N ILE A 163 -7.89 9.10 -4.15
CA ILE A 163 -9.11 9.94 -4.10
C ILE A 163 -8.85 11.34 -4.66
N ILE A 164 -7.76 11.98 -4.23
CA ILE A 164 -7.34 13.29 -4.74
C ILE A 164 -7.02 13.22 -6.24
N SER A 165 -6.39 12.13 -6.69
CA SER A 165 -6.11 11.87 -8.10
C SER A 165 -7.37 11.77 -8.96
N ILE A 166 -8.47 11.19 -8.44
CA ILE A 166 -9.76 11.14 -9.13
C ILE A 166 -10.36 12.54 -9.25
N TRP A 167 -10.41 13.29 -8.14
CA TRP A 167 -10.90 14.67 -8.16
C TRP A 167 -10.10 15.54 -9.13
N LEU A 168 -8.77 15.45 -9.09
CA LEU A 168 -7.89 16.17 -10.01
C LEU A 168 -8.14 15.82 -11.47
N ALA A 169 -8.57 14.59 -11.76
CA ALA A 169 -8.91 14.18 -13.12
C ALA A 169 -10.19 14.85 -13.63
N THR A 170 -11.18 15.14 -12.76
CA THR A 170 -12.36 15.91 -13.18
C THR A 170 -11.95 17.34 -13.52
N GLN A 171 -11.14 17.98 -12.66
CA GLN A 171 -10.64 19.33 -12.91
C GLN A 171 -9.80 19.40 -14.20
N ALA A 172 -8.96 18.39 -14.43
CA ALA A 172 -8.17 18.30 -15.65
C ALA A 172 -9.06 18.07 -16.89
N ASN A 173 -10.13 17.28 -16.79
CA ASN A 173 -11.04 17.09 -17.90
C ASN A 173 -11.71 18.41 -18.29
N ASP A 174 -12.32 19.08 -17.31
CA ASP A 174 -13.03 20.35 -17.51
C ASP A 174 -12.09 21.42 -18.08
N TYR A 175 -10.89 21.57 -17.52
CA TYR A 175 -9.90 22.55 -17.98
C TYR A 175 -9.41 22.30 -19.41
N TRP A 176 -9.16 21.03 -19.78
CA TRP A 176 -8.59 20.69 -21.08
C TRP A 176 -9.64 20.52 -22.19
N ASP A 177 -10.94 20.52 -21.87
CA ASP A 177 -12.03 20.60 -22.85
C ASP A 177 -12.31 22.06 -23.28
N HIS A 178 -11.24 22.80 -23.56
CA HIS A 178 -11.26 24.20 -23.99
C HIS A 178 -10.26 24.38 -25.12
N SER A 179 -10.50 25.37 -25.97
CA SER A 179 -9.58 25.68 -27.06
C SER A 179 -8.27 26.23 -26.50
N ILE A 180 -7.15 25.57 -26.84
CA ILE A 180 -5.84 25.96 -26.33
C ILE A 180 -5.49 27.38 -26.80
N THR A 181 -5.73 27.69 -28.08
CA THR A 181 -5.33 28.97 -28.68
C THR A 181 -6.29 30.09 -28.33
N THR A 182 -7.60 29.86 -28.38
CA THR A 182 -8.59 30.95 -28.28
C THR A 182 -9.13 31.17 -26.87
N GLU A 183 -8.90 30.23 -25.95
CA GLU A 183 -9.43 30.32 -24.58
C GLU A 183 -8.30 30.18 -23.55
N LEU A 184 -7.54 29.08 -23.58
CA LEU A 184 -6.55 28.80 -22.53
C LEU A 184 -5.34 29.75 -22.59
N ASN A 185 -4.74 29.95 -23.77
CA ASN A 185 -3.56 30.80 -23.94
C ASN A 185 -3.89 32.30 -23.82
N THR A 186 -5.13 32.68 -24.10
CA THR A 186 -5.62 34.05 -24.02
C THR A 186 -6.29 34.36 -22.67
N ALA A 187 -6.31 33.39 -21.74
CA ALA A 187 -6.89 33.57 -20.42
C ALA A 187 -6.21 34.72 -19.67
N THR A 188 -7.00 35.64 -19.13
CA THR A 188 -6.50 36.83 -18.42
C THR A 188 -6.28 36.54 -16.95
N ALA A 189 -5.41 37.34 -16.31
CA ALA A 189 -5.19 37.26 -14.86
C ALA A 189 -6.51 37.37 -14.08
N GLY A 190 -6.72 36.48 -13.12
CA GLY A 190 -7.95 36.41 -12.32
C GLY A 190 -9.14 35.73 -13.01
N SER A 191 -8.94 35.10 -14.17
CA SER A 191 -9.97 34.25 -14.79
C SER A 191 -10.03 32.88 -14.14
N GLY A 192 -11.23 32.26 -14.14
CA GLY A 192 -11.43 30.91 -13.61
C GLY A 192 -10.52 29.86 -14.26
N LEU A 193 -10.22 29.99 -15.56
CA LEU A 193 -9.30 29.07 -16.26
C LEU A 193 -7.88 29.08 -15.68
N LEU A 194 -7.36 30.25 -15.30
CA LEU A 194 -6.04 30.32 -14.67
C LEU A 194 -6.07 29.82 -13.23
N ASP A 195 -7.20 30.00 -12.52
CA ASP A 195 -7.40 29.44 -11.18
C ASP A 195 -7.46 27.91 -11.21
N ASP A 196 -8.13 27.33 -12.20
CA ASP A 196 -8.19 25.88 -12.44
C ASP A 196 -6.80 25.33 -12.78
N LEU A 197 -6.07 25.97 -13.70
CA LEU A 197 -4.70 25.59 -14.05
C LEU A 197 -3.79 25.66 -12.81
N SER A 198 -3.87 26.74 -12.04
CA SER A 198 -3.11 26.92 -10.79
C SER A 198 -3.39 25.78 -9.81
N THR A 199 -4.68 25.46 -9.60
CA THR A 199 -5.13 24.37 -8.74
C THR A 199 -4.59 23.01 -9.20
N ILE A 200 -4.67 22.74 -10.51
CA ILE A 200 -4.17 21.49 -11.11
C ILE A 200 -2.66 21.35 -10.89
N GLN A 201 -1.89 22.40 -11.19
CA GLN A 201 -0.42 22.35 -11.09
C GLN A 201 0.05 22.29 -9.63
N ALA A 202 -0.54 23.10 -8.75
CA ALA A 202 -0.25 23.08 -7.33
C ALA A 202 -0.53 21.69 -6.72
N THR A 203 -1.66 21.09 -7.08
CA THR A 203 -2.01 19.73 -6.61
C THR A 203 -1.01 18.69 -7.12
N LYS A 204 -0.69 18.69 -8.42
CA LYS A 204 0.28 17.74 -9.02
C LYS A 204 1.64 17.79 -8.33
N ALA A 205 2.10 18.99 -7.94
CA ALA A 205 3.41 19.21 -7.36
C ALA A 205 3.66 18.42 -6.06
N TRP A 206 2.70 18.39 -5.13
CA TRP A 206 2.83 17.64 -3.87
C TRP A 206 2.21 16.24 -3.92
N LEU A 207 1.24 16.00 -4.81
CA LEU A 207 0.59 14.69 -4.90
C LEU A 207 1.55 13.60 -5.38
N THR A 208 2.51 13.96 -6.23
CA THR A 208 3.56 13.04 -6.71
C THR A 208 4.46 12.55 -5.57
N PRO A 209 5.17 13.43 -4.82
CA PRO A 209 5.98 12.98 -3.69
C PRO A 209 5.15 12.31 -2.59
N LEU A 210 3.89 12.71 -2.37
CA LEU A 210 3.03 12.08 -1.35
C LEU A 210 2.78 10.58 -1.63
N LYS A 211 2.65 10.17 -2.91
CA LYS A 211 2.55 8.74 -3.28
C LYS A 211 3.79 7.96 -2.84
N PHE A 212 4.98 8.56 -3.03
CA PHE A 212 6.24 7.95 -2.60
C PHE A 212 6.39 7.91 -1.08
N VAL A 213 5.87 8.90 -0.36
CA VAL A 213 5.78 8.84 1.12
C VAL A 213 4.93 7.64 1.54
N GLY A 214 3.76 7.45 0.93
CA GLY A 214 2.91 6.28 1.18
C GLY A 214 3.67 4.96 0.95
N MET A 215 4.37 4.83 -0.18
CA MET A 215 5.19 3.65 -0.48
C MET A 215 6.35 3.45 0.49
N ALA A 216 7.05 4.52 0.86
CA ALA A 216 8.17 4.44 1.79
C ALA A 216 7.72 3.88 3.15
N LEU A 217 6.58 4.35 3.67
CA LEU A 217 6.01 3.83 4.91
C LEU A 217 5.65 2.34 4.81
N MET A 218 5.13 1.89 3.66
CA MET A 218 4.85 0.47 3.42
C MET A 218 6.14 -0.36 3.44
N PHE A 219 7.19 0.09 2.77
CA PHE A 219 8.50 -0.60 2.80
C PHE A 219 9.12 -0.58 4.21
N THR A 220 9.00 0.51 4.95
CA THR A 220 9.41 0.57 6.37
C THR A 220 8.65 -0.46 7.21
N GLY A 221 7.34 -0.59 7.00
CA GLY A 221 6.53 -1.63 7.64
C GLY A 221 7.06 -3.04 7.36
N ILE A 222 7.37 -3.35 6.09
CA ILE A 222 7.95 -4.64 5.71
C ILE A 222 9.29 -4.87 6.42
N ALA A 223 10.19 -3.88 6.43
CA ALA A 223 11.49 -3.98 7.09
C ALA A 223 11.35 -4.27 8.60
N LEU A 224 10.41 -3.60 9.28
CA LEU A 224 10.12 -3.82 10.70
C LEU A 224 9.49 -5.20 10.97
N ALA A 225 8.65 -5.70 10.06
CA ALA A 225 8.10 -7.06 10.15
C ALA A 225 9.21 -8.11 10.04
N LEU A 226 10.13 -7.95 9.07
CA LEU A 226 11.31 -8.82 8.92
C LEU A 226 12.23 -8.75 10.15
N ALA A 227 12.50 -7.56 10.69
CA ALA A 227 13.28 -7.40 11.92
C ALA A 227 12.62 -8.14 13.11
N THR A 228 11.28 -8.13 13.18
CA THR A 228 10.52 -8.89 14.18
C THR A 228 10.71 -10.39 14.01
N ILE A 229 10.66 -10.90 12.78
CA ILE A 229 10.91 -12.32 12.49
C ILE A 229 12.31 -12.74 12.96
N VAL A 230 13.34 -11.95 12.64
CA VAL A 230 14.72 -12.24 13.06
C VAL A 230 14.84 -12.32 14.59
N GLN A 231 14.17 -11.42 15.32
CA GLN A 231 14.19 -11.44 16.78
C GLN A 231 13.48 -12.68 17.35
N VAL A 232 12.33 -13.07 16.78
CA VAL A 232 11.60 -14.27 17.18
C VAL A 232 12.44 -15.52 16.94
N LEU A 233 13.08 -15.65 15.77
CA LEU A 233 13.94 -16.79 15.45
C LEU A 233 15.15 -16.89 16.37
N ARG A 234 15.81 -15.75 16.68
CA ARG A 234 16.94 -15.73 17.63
C ARG A 234 16.53 -16.17 19.03
N PHE A 235 15.35 -15.75 19.49
CA PHE A 235 14.81 -16.20 20.78
C PHE A 235 14.55 -17.70 20.77
N GLN A 236 13.90 -18.22 19.73
CA GLN A 236 13.62 -19.65 19.62
C GLN A 236 14.88 -20.50 19.59
N ALA A 237 15.89 -20.10 18.81
CA ALA A 237 17.17 -20.81 18.76
C ALA A 237 17.85 -20.88 20.13
N ARG A 238 17.89 -19.77 20.88
CA ARG A 238 18.48 -19.74 22.24
C ARG A 238 17.71 -20.64 23.19
N ARG A 239 16.37 -20.57 23.18
CA ARG A 239 15.54 -21.38 24.08
C ARG A 239 15.70 -22.88 23.81
N LEU A 240 15.83 -23.29 22.55
CA LEU A 240 16.10 -24.68 22.20
C LEU A 240 17.46 -25.16 22.73
N VAL A 241 18.50 -24.32 22.63
CA VAL A 241 19.83 -24.63 23.18
C VAL A 241 19.79 -24.74 24.71
N GLU A 242 19.07 -23.86 25.41
CA GLU A 242 18.90 -23.93 26.87
C GLU A 242 18.23 -25.23 27.31
N ILE A 243 17.13 -25.61 26.65
CA ILE A 243 16.39 -26.84 26.94
C ILE A 243 17.26 -28.07 26.66
N ALA A 244 17.97 -28.10 25.52
CA ALA A 244 18.87 -29.19 25.18
C ALA A 244 20.08 -29.29 26.12
N GLY A 245 20.58 -28.16 26.61
CA GLY A 245 21.68 -28.06 27.58
C GLY A 245 21.29 -28.37 29.03
N GLY A 246 20.03 -28.75 29.29
CA GLY A 246 19.55 -29.13 30.62
C GLY A 246 19.24 -27.96 31.56
N SER A 247 19.34 -26.71 31.10
CA SER A 247 18.81 -25.54 31.82
C SER A 247 17.31 -25.42 31.54
N LYS A 248 16.49 -26.06 32.36
CA LYS A 248 15.02 -26.03 32.25
C LYS A 248 14.46 -24.68 32.70
#